data_AF-A0A2V8MHT0-F1
#
_entry.id   AF-A0A2V8MHT0-F1
#
_cell.length_a   1.000
_cell.length_b   1.000
_cell.length_c   1.000
_cell.angle_alpha   90.00
_cell.angle_beta   90.00
_cell.angle_gamma   90.00
#
_symmetry.space_group_name_H-M   'P 1'
#
loop_
_entity.id
_entity.type
_entity.pdbx_description
1 polymer ?
#
loop_
_entity_poly.entity_id
_entity_poly.type
_entity_poly.pdbx_seq_one_letter_code
_entity_poly.pdbx_strand_id
1 'polypeptide(L)'
;MLKSERSIVEMSDVIFAQGPRLAERCSHGGKKVEIFPFGVNLNRFTKENGQANSSSVEKPATAGKAGSAYAFMSALPRPVIGYVGGIHRFFDVEMLAAMARAKPDWSWVLVGPLQISPRELKQIPNIHLAGPKAHEEL
;
A
#
# COMPACT_ATOMS: atom_id res chain seq x y z
N MET A 1 -16.02 -18.49 11.70
CA MET A 1 -14.67 -18.66 12.25
C MET A 1 -14.25 -20.10 12.00
N LEU A 2 -13.03 -20.33 11.54
CA LEU A 2 -12.50 -21.68 11.38
C LEU A 2 -12.36 -22.36 12.75
N LYS A 3 -12.34 -23.70 12.78
CA LYS A 3 -12.21 -24.47 14.04
C LYS A 3 -10.97 -24.07 14.83
N SER A 4 -9.83 -23.90 14.16
CA SER A 4 -8.57 -23.46 14.76
C SER A 4 -8.62 -22.05 15.34
N GLU A 5 -9.22 -21.10 14.63
CA GLU A 5 -9.40 -19.72 15.11
C GLU A 5 -10.25 -19.67 16.38
N ARG A 6 -11.33 -20.46 16.43
CA ARG A 6 -12.20 -20.53 17.62
C ARG A 6 -11.44 -21.09 18.83
N SER A 7 -10.66 -22.16 18.64
CA SER A 7 -9.87 -22.74 19.74
C SER A 7 -8.86 -21.75 20.31
N ILE A 8 -8.18 -20.96 19.48
CA ILE A 8 -7.24 -19.94 19.96
C ILE A 8 -7.96 -18.85 20.77
N VAL A 9 -9.13 -18.39 20.30
CA VAL A 9 -9.96 -17.42 21.03
C VAL A 9 -10.39 -17.98 22.40
N GLU A 10 -10.84 -19.23 22.43
CA GLU A 10 -11.27 -19.91 23.66
C GLU A 10 -10.12 -20.14 24.65
N MET A 11 -8.90 -20.38 24.16
CA MET A 11 -7.71 -20.59 25.00
C MET A 11 -7.04 -19.28 25.47
N SER A 12 -7.38 -18.14 24.88
CA SER A 12 -6.75 -16.85 25.21
C SER A 12 -7.38 -16.20 26.44
N ASP A 13 -6.55 -15.63 27.32
CA ASP A 13 -6.97 -14.81 28.47
C ASP A 13 -7.32 -13.38 28.05
N VAL A 14 -6.56 -12.84 27.08
CA VAL A 14 -6.75 -11.51 26.49
C VAL A 14 -6.54 -11.59 24.99
N ILE A 15 -7.37 -10.87 24.23
CA ILE A 15 -7.29 -10.83 22.77
C ILE A 15 -7.09 -9.38 22.34
N PHE A 16 -6.04 -9.12 21.56
CA PHE A 16 -5.83 -7.82 20.92
C PHE A 16 -6.35 -7.87 19.48
N ALA A 17 -7.35 -7.05 19.18
CA ALA A 17 -7.94 -6.94 17.85
C ALA A 17 -7.54 -5.63 17.19
N GLN A 18 -7.22 -5.67 15.89
CA GLN A 18 -6.81 -4.48 15.12
C GLN A 18 -7.96 -3.48 14.86
N GLY A 19 -9.21 -3.88 15.07
CA GLY A 19 -10.37 -3.03 14.84
C GLY A 19 -11.68 -3.65 15.31
N PRO A 20 -12.77 -2.86 15.30
CA PRO A 20 -14.03 -3.20 15.96
C PRO A 20 -14.66 -4.47 15.40
N ARG A 21 -14.68 -4.65 14.07
CA ARG A 21 -15.28 -5.82 13.43
C ARG A 21 -14.58 -7.14 13.80
N LEU A 22 -13.26 -7.10 14.01
CA LEU A 22 -12.53 -8.29 14.49
C LEU A 22 -12.73 -8.47 15.99
N ALA A 23 -12.78 -7.38 16.76
CA ALA A 23 -13.04 -7.43 18.19
C ALA A 23 -14.39 -8.11 18.48
N GLU A 24 -15.47 -7.65 17.84
CA GLU A 24 -16.81 -8.25 17.93
C GLU A 24 -16.81 -9.76 17.63
N ARG A 25 -16.05 -10.19 16.60
CA ARG A 25 -15.92 -11.61 16.26
C ARG A 25 -15.25 -12.42 17.37
N CYS A 26 -14.39 -11.81 18.18
CA CYS A 26 -13.66 -12.46 19.26
C CYS A 26 -14.33 -12.33 20.64
N SER A 27 -15.30 -11.43 20.82
CA SER A 27 -15.94 -11.15 22.12
C SER A 27 -16.92 -12.23 22.61
N HIS A 28 -17.13 -13.30 21.84
CA HIS A 28 -18.01 -14.40 22.22
C HIS A 28 -17.51 -15.11 23.49
N GLY A 29 -18.43 -15.56 24.35
CA GLY A 29 -18.07 -16.31 25.56
C GLY A 29 -17.45 -15.46 26.68
N GLY A 30 -17.71 -14.14 26.71
CA GLY A 30 -17.24 -13.25 27.77
C GLY A 30 -15.74 -12.96 27.73
N LYS A 31 -15.10 -13.13 26.58
CA LYS A 31 -13.67 -12.91 26.41
C LYS A 31 -13.29 -11.45 26.59
N LYS A 32 -12.13 -11.22 27.22
CA LYS A 32 -11.54 -9.89 27.32
C LYS A 32 -10.86 -9.56 25.99
N VAL A 33 -11.45 -8.63 25.25
CA VAL A 33 -10.95 -8.19 23.94
C VAL A 33 -10.64 -6.69 24.00
N GLU A 34 -9.42 -6.33 23.64
CA GLU A 34 -8.94 -4.95 23.59
C GLU A 34 -8.65 -4.56 22.13
N ILE A 35 -9.02 -3.34 21.74
CA ILE A 35 -8.66 -2.83 20.41
C ILE A 35 -7.23 -2.26 20.49
N PHE A 36 -6.33 -2.84 19.69
CA PHE A 36 -4.96 -2.38 19.55
C PHE A 36 -4.68 -2.13 18.06
N PRO A 37 -4.86 -0.89 17.58
CA PRO A 37 -4.78 -0.57 16.16
C PRO A 37 -3.32 -0.51 15.66
N PHE A 38 -3.15 -0.50 14.35
CA PHE A 38 -1.84 -0.32 13.73
C PHE A 38 -1.25 1.05 14.08
N GLY A 39 0.04 1.06 14.42
CA GLY A 39 0.85 2.27 14.54
C GLY A 39 1.56 2.59 13.23
N VAL A 40 1.95 3.86 13.07
CA VAL A 40 2.84 4.32 12.00
C VAL A 40 3.96 5.16 12.61
N ASN A 41 5.16 5.07 12.04
CA ASN A 41 6.25 5.96 12.43
C ASN A 41 6.00 7.36 11.85
N LEU A 42 5.48 8.27 12.68
CA LEU A 42 5.16 9.63 12.24
C LEU A 42 6.39 10.37 11.73
N ASN A 43 7.54 10.23 12.39
CA ASN A 43 8.77 10.87 11.93
C ASN A 43 9.18 10.45 10.52
N ARG A 44 8.67 9.33 10.02
CA ARG A 44 8.96 8.85 8.67
C ARG A 44 7.95 9.35 7.63
N PHE A 45 6.69 9.44 8.03
CA PHE A 45 5.57 9.79 7.15
C PHE A 45 5.07 11.24 7.33
N THR A 46 5.77 12.06 8.12
CA THR A 46 5.54 13.51 8.21
C THR A 46 6.14 14.22 7.01
N LYS A 47 5.54 15.35 6.63
CA LYS A 47 6.00 16.20 5.53
C LYS A 47 7.41 16.79 5.71
N GLU A 48 7.92 16.77 6.94
CA GLU A 48 9.22 17.35 7.30
C GLU A 48 10.41 16.39 7.03
N ASN A 49 10.17 15.08 7.11
CA ASN A 49 11.19 14.04 6.88
C ASN A 49 10.90 13.21 5.63
N GLY A 50 9.63 13.12 5.22
CA GLY A 50 9.25 12.71 3.89
C GLY A 50 9.46 13.88 2.95
N GLN A 51 10.05 13.64 1.78
CA GLN A 51 9.96 14.53 0.63
C GLN A 51 8.49 14.66 0.19
N ALA A 52 7.67 15.31 1.02
CA ALA A 52 6.32 15.69 0.68
C ALA A 52 6.42 16.83 -0.33
N ASN A 53 6.49 16.43 -1.59
CA ASN A 53 6.19 17.27 -2.75
C ASN A 53 4.70 17.68 -2.69
N SER A 54 4.35 18.52 -1.72
CA SER A 54 3.07 19.22 -1.68
C SER A 54 3.17 20.43 -0.76
N SER A 55 3.86 21.44 -1.29
CA SER A 55 3.53 22.85 -1.13
C SER A 55 3.80 23.49 -2.48
N SER A 56 2.73 23.86 -3.19
CA SER A 56 2.76 24.53 -4.51
C SER A 56 3.16 23.64 -5.69
N VAL A 57 2.42 23.77 -6.78
CA VAL A 57 2.84 23.36 -8.12
C VAL A 57 3.99 24.28 -8.54
N GLU A 58 5.18 24.09 -7.98
CA GLU A 58 6.39 24.69 -8.52
C GLU A 58 7.45 23.59 -8.71
N LYS A 59 7.84 23.47 -9.97
CA LYS A 59 8.79 22.52 -10.53
C LYS A 59 10.14 22.72 -9.81
N PRO A 60 10.73 21.72 -9.13
CA PRO A 60 12.05 21.91 -8.54
C PRO A 60 13.09 21.93 -9.67
N ALA A 61 13.58 23.13 -9.97
CA ALA A 61 14.78 23.34 -10.76
C ALA A 61 15.99 22.98 -9.89
N THR A 62 16.74 21.97 -10.34
CA THR A 62 18.16 21.71 -10.06
C THR A 62 18.63 21.58 -8.59
N ALA A 63 18.93 20.32 -8.26
CA ALA A 63 20.17 19.83 -7.65
C ALA A 63 20.38 19.95 -6.13
N GLY A 64 20.51 18.78 -5.47
CA GLY A 64 21.18 18.68 -4.17
C GLY A 64 20.84 17.45 -3.32
N LYS A 65 21.27 16.25 -3.74
CA LYS A 65 21.43 15.03 -2.91
C LYS A 65 20.25 14.58 -2.03
N ALA A 66 19.28 13.95 -2.66
CA ALA A 66 18.67 12.71 -2.17
C ALA A 66 18.13 11.99 -3.41
N GLY A 67 18.74 10.86 -3.78
CA GLY A 67 18.34 10.07 -4.94
C GLY A 67 16.94 9.50 -4.71
N SER A 68 15.91 10.28 -5.02
CA SER A 68 14.52 9.86 -4.90
C SER A 68 14.30 8.70 -5.85
N ALA A 69 13.98 7.52 -5.33
CA ALA A 69 13.61 6.32 -6.09
C ALA A 69 12.44 6.55 -7.07
N TYR A 70 11.84 7.74 -7.04
CA TYR A 70 10.65 8.15 -7.77
C TYR A 70 10.86 9.41 -8.63
N ALA A 71 12.11 9.83 -8.88
CA ALA A 71 12.38 10.94 -9.78
C ALA A 71 11.70 10.78 -11.16
N PHE A 72 11.55 9.54 -11.62
CA PHE A 72 10.83 9.21 -12.85
C PHE A 72 9.34 9.59 -12.80
N MET A 73 8.69 9.55 -11.63
CA MET A 73 7.27 9.89 -11.48
C MET A 73 6.98 11.35 -11.81
N SER A 74 7.96 12.25 -11.65
CA SER A 74 7.83 13.65 -12.03
C SER A 74 7.69 13.85 -13.55
N ALA A 75 8.17 12.89 -14.36
CA ALA A 75 8.09 12.91 -15.81
C ALA A 75 6.84 12.21 -16.37
N LEU A 76 6.04 11.56 -15.51
CA LEU A 76 4.89 10.78 -15.94
C LEU A 76 3.66 11.66 -16.27
N PRO A 77 2.86 11.29 -17.28
CA PRO A 77 1.55 11.90 -17.52
C PRO A 77 0.66 11.91 -16.27
N ARG A 78 -0.07 13.00 -16.06
CA ARG A 78 -0.95 13.17 -14.90
C ARG A 78 -2.39 12.80 -15.23
N PRO A 79 -3.15 12.28 -14.25
CA PRO A 79 -2.75 11.98 -12.86
C PRO A 79 -1.86 10.74 -12.75
N VAL A 80 -1.10 10.67 -11.66
CA VAL A 80 -0.35 9.47 -11.27
C VAL A 80 -1.13 8.78 -10.15
N ILE A 81 -1.55 7.55 -10.40
CA ILE A 81 -2.26 6.69 -9.44
C ILE A 81 -1.26 5.68 -8.88
N GLY A 82 -1.07 5.65 -7.56
CA GLY A 82 -0.08 4.81 -6.89
C GLY A 82 -0.69 3.66 -6.11
N TYR A 83 -0.01 2.51 -6.10
CA TYR A 83 -0.24 1.40 -5.18
C TYR A 83 1.08 1.01 -4.52
N VAL A 84 1.08 0.86 -3.20
CA VAL A 84 2.22 0.37 -2.43
C VAL A 84 1.80 -0.90 -1.70
N GLY A 85 2.37 -2.04 -2.08
CA GLY A 85 2.01 -3.34 -1.52
C GLY A 85 2.45 -4.50 -2.39
N GLY A 86 2.31 -5.73 -1.87
CA GLY A 86 2.59 -6.93 -2.64
C GLY A 86 1.56 -7.13 -3.75
N ILE A 87 2.02 -7.29 -4.99
CA ILE A 87 1.15 -7.70 -6.10
C ILE A 87 1.03 -9.23 -6.00
N HIS A 88 0.01 -9.69 -5.27
CA HIS A 88 -0.24 -11.10 -4.97
C HIS A 88 -1.69 -11.50 -5.29
N ARG A 89 -2.09 -12.72 -4.94
CA ARG A 89 -3.40 -13.33 -5.30
C ARG A 89 -4.66 -12.54 -4.94
N PHE A 90 -4.59 -11.53 -4.06
CA PHE A 90 -5.74 -10.70 -3.68
C PHE A 90 -5.71 -9.33 -4.35
N PHE A 91 -4.65 -9.05 -5.13
CA PHE A 91 -4.58 -7.87 -5.96
C PHE A 91 -5.43 -8.10 -7.21
N ASP A 92 -6.38 -7.21 -7.46
CA ASP A 92 -7.27 -7.30 -8.61
C ASP A 92 -6.57 -6.79 -9.88
N VAL A 93 -5.87 -7.70 -10.54
CA VAL A 93 -5.10 -7.44 -11.76
C VAL A 93 -6.01 -7.02 -12.91
N GLU A 94 -7.14 -7.70 -13.07
CA GLU A 94 -8.07 -7.48 -14.19
C GLU A 94 -8.73 -6.10 -14.08
N MET A 95 -9.18 -5.73 -12.88
CA MET A 95 -9.73 -4.39 -12.62
C MET A 95 -8.70 -3.30 -12.93
N LEU A 96 -7.46 -3.44 -12.45
CA LEU A 96 -6.41 -2.45 -12.75
C LEU A 96 -6.14 -2.37 -14.25
N ALA A 97 -6.03 -3.51 -14.93
CA ALA A 97 -5.79 -3.57 -16.37
C ALA A 97 -6.91 -2.88 -17.16
N ALA A 98 -8.17 -3.11 -16.77
CA ALA A 98 -9.33 -2.46 -17.38
C ALA A 98 -9.29 -0.94 -17.18
N MET A 99 -9.01 -0.46 -15.96
CA MET A 99 -8.90 0.97 -15.68
C MET A 99 -7.75 1.63 -16.47
N ALA A 100 -6.59 0.97 -16.55
CA ALA A 100 -5.43 1.51 -17.24
C ALA A 100 -5.66 1.65 -18.75
N ARG A 101 -6.34 0.67 -19.37
CA ARG A 101 -6.78 0.77 -20.77
C ARG A 101 -7.84 1.84 -21.00
N ALA A 102 -8.76 2.03 -20.05
CA ALA A 102 -9.80 3.05 -20.15
C ALA A 102 -9.27 4.48 -19.97
N LYS A 103 -8.09 4.63 -19.36
CA LYS A 103 -7.42 5.92 -19.12
C LYS A 103 -5.96 5.88 -19.59
N PRO A 104 -5.72 5.80 -20.92
CA PRO A 104 -4.37 5.65 -21.47
C PRO A 104 -3.44 6.83 -21.16
N ASP A 105 -4.01 8.03 -20.95
CA ASP A 105 -3.25 9.25 -20.62
C ASP A 105 -2.87 9.37 -19.13
N TRP A 106 -3.35 8.45 -18.29
CA TRP A 106 -3.07 8.43 -16.86
C TRP A 106 -1.93 7.46 -16.56
N SER A 107 -1.13 7.74 -15.54
CA SER A 107 -0.01 6.85 -15.16
C SER A 107 -0.36 6.04 -13.92
N TRP A 108 -0.10 4.74 -13.96
CA TRP A 108 -0.37 3.80 -12.87
C TRP A 108 0.95 3.25 -12.33
N VAL A 109 1.30 3.53 -11.09
CA VAL A 109 2.60 3.15 -10.49
C VAL A 109 2.37 2.12 -9.40
N LEU A 110 2.90 0.92 -9.58
CA LEU A 110 2.82 -0.17 -8.60
C LEU A 110 4.20 -0.38 -7.95
N VAL A 111 4.28 -0.14 -6.64
CA VAL A 111 5.47 -0.30 -5.82
C VAL A 111 5.29 -1.53 -4.93
N GLY A 112 6.19 -2.50 -5.06
CA GLY A 112 6.17 -3.70 -4.23
C GLY A 112 6.58 -4.97 -4.99
N PRO A 113 6.69 -6.09 -4.25
CA PRO A 113 7.10 -7.37 -4.83
C PRO A 113 6.00 -7.97 -5.71
N LEU A 114 6.40 -8.50 -6.86
CA LEU A 114 5.56 -9.35 -7.70
C LEU A 114 5.58 -10.77 -7.15
N GLN A 115 4.47 -11.23 -6.58
CA GLN A 115 4.29 -12.61 -6.08
C GLN A 115 3.43 -13.46 -7.03
N ILE A 116 2.84 -12.82 -8.03
CA ILE A 116 2.17 -13.46 -9.16
C ILE A 116 2.82 -12.97 -10.46
N SER A 117 2.48 -13.60 -11.59
CA SER A 117 2.92 -13.17 -12.92
C SER A 117 1.84 -12.30 -13.59
N PRO A 118 1.82 -10.97 -13.42
CA PRO A 118 0.82 -10.09 -14.03
C PRO A 118 1.18 -9.81 -15.49
N ARG A 119 1.13 -10.84 -16.36
CA ARG A 119 1.49 -10.71 -17.78
C ARG A 119 0.73 -9.57 -18.45
N GLU A 120 -0.55 -9.45 -18.11
CA GLU A 120 -1.44 -8.42 -18.64
C GLU A 120 -0.94 -7.01 -18.30
N LEU A 121 -0.56 -6.74 -17.04
CA LEU A 121 -0.11 -5.41 -16.63
C LEU A 121 1.18 -4.98 -17.33
N LYS A 122 2.08 -5.93 -17.59
CA LYS A 122 3.35 -5.66 -18.29
C LYS A 122 3.16 -5.20 -19.74
N GLN A 123 2.00 -5.46 -20.33
CA GLN A 123 1.70 -5.12 -21.72
C GLN A 123 1.02 -3.75 -21.86
N ILE A 124 0.58 -3.14 -20.76
CA ILE A 124 -0.15 -1.88 -20.79
C ILE A 124 0.86 -0.73 -20.59
N PRO A 125 1.05 0.16 -21.59
CA PRO A 125 2.16 1.12 -21.60
C PRO A 125 2.16 2.14 -20.45
N ASN A 126 0.98 2.46 -19.92
CA ASN A 126 0.81 3.43 -18.85
C ASN A 126 0.82 2.80 -17.44
N ILE A 127 1.23 1.54 -17.32
CA ILE A 127 1.51 0.87 -16.05
C ILE A 127 3.01 0.78 -15.82
N HIS A 128 3.46 1.30 -14.69
CA HIS A 128 4.85 1.33 -14.25
C HIS A 128 5.02 0.42 -13.03
N LEU A 129 5.72 -0.70 -13.22
CA LEU A 129 6.08 -1.63 -12.15
C LEU A 129 7.41 -1.19 -11.54
N ALA A 130 7.37 -0.46 -10.42
CA ALA A 130 8.55 0.10 -9.77
C ALA A 130 9.38 -0.94 -8.97
N GLY A 131 8.82 -2.14 -8.78
CA GLY A 131 9.44 -3.22 -8.01
C GLY A 131 9.39 -3.01 -6.49
N PRO A 132 9.92 -3.96 -5.70
CA PRO A 132 9.98 -3.83 -4.25
C PRO A 132 10.91 -2.70 -3.82
N LYS A 133 10.57 -2.06 -2.71
CA LYS A 133 11.35 -1.01 -2.05
C LYS A 133 11.55 -1.35 -0.60
N ALA A 134 12.71 -1.01 -0.05
CA ALA A 134 12.90 -1.06 1.38
C ALA A 134 11.89 -0.10 2.03
N HIS A 135 11.43 -0.41 3.25
CA HIS A 135 10.53 0.50 3.96
C HIS A 135 11.19 1.88 4.12
N GLU A 136 12.53 1.89 4.18
CA GLU A 136 13.44 3.03 4.25
C GLU A 136 13.38 3.97 3.04
N GLU A 137 12.85 3.50 1.92
CA GLU A 137 12.72 4.22 0.65
C GLU A 137 11.27 4.65 0.34
N LEU A 138 10.33 4.37 1.25
CA LEU A 138 8.94 4.85 1.21
C LEU A 138 8.82 6.11 2.07
#